data_AF-A0A955URT7-F1
#
_entry.id   AF-A0A955URT7-F1
#
_cell.length_a   1.000
_cell.length_b   1.000
_cell.length_c   1.000
_cell.angle_alpha   90.00
_cell.angle_beta   90.00
_cell.angle_gamma   90.00
#
_symmetry.space_group_name_H-M   'P 1'
#
loop_
_entity.id
_entity.type
_entity.pdbx_description
1 polymer ?
#
loop_
_entity_poly.entity_id
_entity_poly.type
_entity_poly.pdbx_seq_one_letter_code
_entity_poly.pdbx_strand_id
1 'polypeptide(L)'
;LRVLNWRVAWGIETGNLDPADASAVKVLGTEFFVEAYKLLLEIVGPRGTVRGGASASVEGLLEWAWRAAFVMTFGGGTNEIQRDIIAQVGLKMPRSDR
;
A
#
# COMPACT_ATOMS: atom_id res chain seq x y z
N LEU A 1 1.98 9.62 -2.32
CA LEU A 1 0.76 8.79 -2.19
C LEU A 1 -0.55 9.56 -2.21
N ARG A 2 -0.79 10.54 -1.32
CA ARG A 2 -2.06 11.30 -1.28
C ARG A 2 -2.48 11.86 -2.64
N VAL A 3 -1.56 12.55 -3.32
CA VAL A 3 -1.81 13.14 -4.66
C VAL A 3 -2.16 12.07 -5.70
N LEU A 4 -1.50 10.91 -5.67
CA LEU A 4 -1.78 9.82 -6.61
C LEU A 4 -3.15 9.18 -6.35
N ASN A 5 -3.52 8.98 -5.08
CA ASN A 5 -4.87 8.53 -4.72
C ASN A 5 -5.94 9.52 -5.20
N TRP A 6 -5.71 10.83 -5.06
CA TRP A 6 -6.64 11.84 -5.56
C TRP A 6 -6.76 11.83 -7.09
N ARG A 7 -5.66 11.60 -7.81
CA ARG A 7 -5.70 11.44 -9.27
C ARG A 7 -6.58 10.25 -9.68
N VAL A 8 -6.40 9.10 -9.03
CA VAL A 8 -7.21 7.90 -9.29
C VAL A 8 -8.69 8.14 -8.94
N ALA A 9 -8.97 8.75 -7.77
CA ALA A 9 -10.33 9.09 -7.36
C ALA A 9 -11.02 10.05 -8.34
N TRP A 10 -10.29 11.05 -8.84
CA TRP A 10 -10.79 11.93 -9.89
C TRP A 10 -11.05 11.19 -11.22
N GLY A 11 -10.18 10.26 -11.59
CA GLY A 11 -10.38 9.39 -12.75
C GLY A 11 -11.67 8.56 -12.65
N ILE A 12 -12.00 8.05 -11.46
CA ILE A 12 -13.28 7.35 -11.19
C ILE A 12 -14.46 8.30 -11.41
N GLU A 13 -14.45 9.48 -10.80
CA GLU A 13 -15.54 10.45 -10.87
C GLU A 13 -15.84 10.90 -12.31
N THR A 14 -14.78 11.13 -13.09
CA THR A 14 -14.88 11.59 -14.49
C THR A 14 -15.11 10.47 -15.51
N GLY A 15 -15.18 9.21 -15.07
CA GLY A 15 -15.31 8.04 -15.95
C GLY A 15 -14.05 7.71 -16.78
N ASN A 16 -12.91 8.36 -16.47
CA ASN A 16 -11.63 8.21 -17.18
C ASN A 16 -10.61 7.45 -16.33
N LEU A 17 -11.03 6.39 -15.65
CA LEU A 17 -10.13 5.57 -14.84
C LEU A 17 -9.22 4.73 -15.74
N ASP A 18 -7.91 4.87 -15.59
CA ASP A 18 -6.92 3.94 -16.15
C ASP A 18 -6.62 2.83 -15.12
N PRO A 19 -6.91 1.54 -15.46
CA PRO A 19 -6.58 0.42 -14.58
C PRO A 19 -5.10 0.33 -14.21
N ALA A 20 -4.18 0.71 -15.11
CA ALA A 20 -2.75 0.69 -14.81
C ALA A 20 -2.38 1.70 -13.73
N ASP A 21 -3.00 2.88 -13.75
CA ASP A 21 -2.83 3.90 -12.71
C ASP A 21 -3.37 3.41 -11.36
N ALA A 22 -4.56 2.82 -11.32
CA ALA A 22 -5.13 2.26 -10.10
C ALA A 22 -4.24 1.15 -9.51
N SER A 23 -3.78 0.21 -10.35
CA SER A 23 -2.87 -0.87 -9.97
C SER A 23 -1.54 -0.34 -9.44
N ALA A 24 -0.94 0.65 -10.11
CA ALA A 24 0.32 1.25 -9.69
C ALA A 24 0.20 1.93 -8.32
N VAL A 25 -0.89 2.68 -8.09
CA VAL A 25 -1.12 3.34 -6.80
C VAL A 25 -1.35 2.33 -5.68
N LYS A 26 -2.04 1.21 -5.95
CA LYS A 26 -2.22 0.13 -4.98
C LYS A 26 -0.88 -0.49 -4.59
N VAL A 27 -0.06 -0.90 -5.56
CA VAL A 27 1.25 -1.51 -5.29
C VAL A 27 2.12 -0.55 -4.48
N LEU A 28 2.30 0.68 -4.99
CA LEU A 28 3.12 1.70 -4.33
C LEU A 28 2.61 2.01 -2.91
N GLY A 29 1.31 2.16 -2.74
CA GLY A 29 0.71 2.53 -1.45
C GLY A 29 0.90 1.44 -0.39
N THR A 30 0.65 0.19 -0.76
CA THR A 30 0.70 -0.92 0.19
C THR A 30 2.13 -1.27 0.61
N GLU A 31 3.09 -1.22 -0.31
CA GLU A 31 4.51 -1.44 0.01
C GLU A 31 5.09 -0.27 0.81
N PHE A 32 4.74 0.97 0.44
CA PHE A 32 5.13 2.14 1.20
C PHE A 32 4.67 2.06 2.65
N PHE A 33 3.43 1.63 2.93
CA PHE A 33 2.96 1.57 4.32
C PHE A 33 3.73 0.53 5.15
N VAL A 34 4.07 -0.62 4.57
CA VAL A 34 4.92 -1.61 5.25
C VAL A 34 6.28 -1.01 5.61
N GLU A 35 6.93 -0.34 4.66
CA GLU A 35 8.25 0.28 4.88
C GLU A 35 8.17 1.47 5.84
N ALA A 36 7.22 2.39 5.63
CA ALA A 36 7.06 3.58 6.45
C ALA A 36 6.78 3.22 7.91
N TYR A 37 5.90 2.25 8.18
CA TYR A 37 5.65 1.82 9.55
C TYR A 37 6.87 1.12 10.16
N LYS A 38 7.64 0.35 9.39
CA LYS A 38 8.90 -0.24 9.87
C LYS A 38 9.90 0.85 10.29
N LEU A 39 10.11 1.87 9.45
CA LEU A 39 11.02 2.97 9.76
C LEU A 39 10.55 3.78 10.97
N LEU A 40 9.24 4.02 11.10
CA LEU A 40 8.67 4.66 12.29
C LEU A 40 8.87 3.81 13.55
N LEU A 41 8.75 2.48 13.47
CA LEU A 41 9.03 1.58 14.59
C LEU A 41 10.49 1.67 15.03
N GLU A 42 11.43 1.74 14.08
CA GLU A 42 12.85 1.93 14.38
C GLU A 42 13.11 3.27 15.10
N ILE A 43 12.45 4.35 14.70
CA ILE A 43 12.53 5.66 15.36
C ILE A 43 11.98 5.60 16.79
N VAL A 44 10.86 4.93 17.00
CA VAL A 44 10.22 4.79 18.33
C VAL A 44 11.02 3.86 19.25
N GLY A 45 11.78 2.92 18.68
CA GLY A 45 12.59 1.96 19.42
C GLY A 45 11.73 0.93 20.19
N PRO A 46 12.19 0.44 21.36
CA PRO A 46 11.56 -0.69 22.05
C PRO A 46 10.08 -0.49 22.41
N ARG A 47 9.62 0.76 22.57
CA ARG A 47 8.21 1.06 22.87
C ARG A 47 7.29 0.90 21.66
N GLY A 48 7.83 0.81 20.45
CA GLY A 48 7.07 0.69 19.21
C GLY A 48 6.41 -0.67 19.04
N THR A 49 6.91 -1.71 19.72
CA THR A 49 6.35 -3.07 19.66
C THR A 49 5.31 -3.36 20.75
N VAL A 50 5.01 -2.36 21.59
CA VAL A 50 4.02 -2.49 22.66
C VAL A 50 2.62 -2.23 22.10
N ARG A 51 1.73 -3.22 22.23
CA ARG A 51 0.37 -3.22 21.66
C ARG A 51 -0.61 -2.21 22.28
N GLY A 52 -0.36 -1.77 23.51
CA GLY A 52 -1.27 -0.90 24.25
C GLY A 52 -0.85 -0.74 25.71
N GLY A 53 -1.62 0.07 26.44
CA GLY A 53 -1.35 0.41 27.83
C GLY A 53 -0.35 1.57 28.01
N ALA A 54 -0.03 1.89 29.26
CA ALA A 54 0.74 3.08 29.62
C ALA A 54 2.16 3.14 29.01
N SER A 55 2.72 2.00 28.61
CA SER A 55 4.03 1.91 27.97
C SER A 55 3.99 2.02 26.45
N ALA A 56 2.82 1.95 25.81
CA ALA A 56 2.69 1.99 24.36
C ALA A 56 2.94 3.39 23.81
N SER A 57 3.69 3.46 22.71
CA SER A 57 3.82 4.71 21.94
C SER A 57 2.58 4.88 21.06
N VAL A 58 2.03 6.10 21.02
CA VAL A 58 0.83 6.44 20.22
C VAL A 58 -0.31 5.42 20.45
N GLU A 59 -0.53 5.05 21.71
CA GLU A 59 -1.58 4.09 22.12
C GLU A 59 -1.50 2.71 21.44
N GLY A 60 -0.33 2.33 20.90
CA GLY A 60 -0.14 1.08 20.16
C GLY A 60 -0.59 1.14 18.70
N LEU A 61 -1.00 2.31 18.21
CA LEU A 61 -1.46 2.51 16.83
C LEU A 61 -0.40 2.08 15.80
N LEU A 62 0.86 2.46 16.02
CA LEU A 62 1.94 2.16 15.09
C LEU A 62 2.25 0.65 15.03
N GLU A 63 2.23 -0.03 16.18
CA GLU A 63 2.39 -1.48 16.27
C GLU A 63 1.28 -2.19 15.49
N TRP A 64 0.04 -1.76 15.71
CA TRP A 64 -1.13 -2.31 15.03
C TRP A 64 -1.08 -2.06 13.53
N ALA A 65 -0.75 -0.84 13.12
CA ALA A 65 -0.69 -0.42 11.72
C ALA A 65 0.36 -1.23 10.94
N TRP A 66 1.54 -1.47 11.53
CA TRP A 66 2.58 -2.30 10.90
C TRP A 66 2.11 -3.74 10.68
N ARG A 67 1.50 -4.37 11.69
CA ARG A 67 0.94 -5.72 11.53
C ARG A 67 -0.18 -5.79 10.50
N ALA A 68 -1.05 -4.77 10.46
CA ALA A 68 -2.18 -4.71 9.55
C ALA A 68 -1.74 -4.45 8.09
N ALA A 69 -0.65 -3.72 7.87
CA ALA A 69 -0.21 -3.31 6.54
C ALA A 69 0.05 -4.48 5.57
N PHE A 70 0.50 -5.64 6.07
CA PHE A 70 0.76 -6.81 5.23
C PHE A 70 -0.49 -7.36 4.55
N VAL A 71 -1.67 -7.26 5.17
CA VAL A 71 -2.91 -7.75 4.56
C VAL A 71 -3.23 -6.98 3.27
N MET A 72 -2.81 -5.73 3.19
CA MET A 72 -3.08 -4.88 2.03
C MET A 72 -2.24 -5.28 0.81
N THR A 73 -1.10 -5.96 0.97
CA THR A 73 -0.24 -6.33 -0.18
C THR A 73 -0.86 -7.46 -1.02
N PHE A 74 -1.68 -8.32 -0.41
CA PHE A 74 -2.43 -9.36 -1.12
C PHE A 74 -3.94 -9.09 -1.22
N GLY A 75 -4.52 -8.35 -0.27
CA GLY A 75 -5.90 -7.93 -0.30
C GLY A 75 -6.20 -7.00 -1.48
N GLY A 76 -7.40 -7.12 -2.06
CA GLY A 76 -7.76 -6.34 -3.25
C GLY A 76 -6.97 -6.71 -4.51
N GLY A 77 -6.47 -7.94 -4.58
CA GLY A 77 -5.59 -8.44 -5.65
C GLY A 77 -4.12 -8.29 -5.28
N THR A 78 -3.36 -9.38 -5.40
CA THR A 78 -1.95 -9.39 -4.95
C THR A 78 -1.09 -8.44 -5.76
N ASN A 79 -0.06 -7.87 -5.13
CA ASN A 79 0.80 -6.88 -5.79
C ASN A 79 1.49 -7.45 -7.05
N GLU A 80 1.70 -8.76 -7.14
CA GLU A 80 2.19 -9.44 -8.34
C GLU A 80 1.18 -9.36 -9.49
N ILE A 81 -0.09 -9.68 -9.23
CA ILE A 81 -1.17 -9.56 -10.23
C ILE A 81 -1.37 -8.11 -10.64
N GLN A 82 -1.26 -7.17 -9.69
CA GLN A 82 -1.34 -5.74 -10.00
C GLN A 82 -0.18 -5.28 -10.88
N ARG A 83 1.05 -5.79 -10.67
CA ARG A 83 2.18 -5.53 -11.57
C ARG A 83 1.96 -6.11 -12.97
N ASP A 84 1.33 -7.28 -13.07
CA ASP A 84 0.99 -7.87 -14.37
C ASP A 84 -0.04 -6.99 -15.12
N ILE A 85 -0.98 -6.36 -14.42
CA ILE A 85 -1.91 -5.37 -15.00
C ILE A 85 -1.15 -4.13 -15.47
N ILE A 86 -0.23 -3.58 -14.68
CA ILE A 86 0.59 -2.43 -15.08
C ILE A 86 1.36 -2.74 -16.36
N ALA A 87 2.00 -3.92 -16.44
CA ALA A 87 2.75 -4.34 -17.62
C ALA A 87 1.86 -4.47 -18.87
N GLN A 88 0.73 -5.17 -18.76
CA GLN A 88 -0.15 -5.43 -19.91
C GLN A 88 -0.94 -4.19 -20.33
N VAL A 89 -1.57 -3.49 -19.38
CA VAL A 89 -2.47 -2.37 -19.67
C VAL A 89 -1.68 -1.09 -19.88
N GLY A 90 -0.73 -0.78 -18.99
CA GLY A 90 0.03 0.47 -19.02
C GLY A 90 1.17 0.45 -20.03
N LEU A 91 1.93 -0.65 -20.10
CA LEU A 91 3.12 -0.76 -20.95
C LEU A 91 2.88 -1.55 -22.25
N LYS A 92 1.67 -2.09 -22.46
CA LYS A 92 1.31 -2.90 -23.64
C LYS A 92 2.22 -4.11 -23.85
N MET A 93 2.79 -4.64 -22.77
CA MET A 93 3.59 -5.86 -22.81
C MET A 93 2.69 -7.07 -23.06
N PRO A 94 3.20 -8.13 -23.73
CA PRO A 94 2.47 -9.38 -23.83
C PRO A 94 2.20 -9.96 -22.44
N ARG A 95 1.12 -10.74 -22.33
CA ARG A 95 0.78 -11.44 -21.10
C ARG A 95 1.93 -12.39 -20.72
N SER A 96 2.28 -12.42 -19.45
CA SER A 96 3.31 -13.32 -18.94
C SER A 96 2.82 -14.78 -19.00
N ASP A 97 3.70 -15.70 -19.39
CA ASP A 97 3.40 -17.14 -19.58
C ASP A 97 3.21 -17.93 -18.27
N ARG A 98 2.89 -17.25 -17.16
CA ARG A 98 2.72 -17.89 -15.85
C ARG A 98 1.42 -18.69 -15.77
#